data_AF-S3E4R1-F1
#
_entry.id   AF-S3E4R1-F1
#
_cell.length_a   1.000
_cell.length_b   1.000
_cell.length_c   1.000
_cell.angle_alpha   90.00
_cell.angle_beta   90.00
_cell.angle_gamma   90.00
#
_symmetry.space_group_name_H-M   'P 1'
#
loop_
_entity.id
_entity.type
_entity.pdbx_description
1 polymer ?
#
loop_
_entity_poly.entity_id
_entity_poly.type
_entity_poly.pdbx_seq_one_letter_code
_entity_poly.pdbx_strand_id
1 'polypeptide(L)'
;MDLIQEPAVHRRPDPEASSRKHFAKTKSLHTRGQFVLFQLYLSKIYTLATSFPKLSWLLLIAWVIKGGLGTFLDRENSTTCFSRADQFIGNAQQVFNMVTWVKRGSCIRGDNDFDCYNNVQYMLQSGLNDLRKAEYAGAAGVLALLPTIGALLGAPTNEIWRLLTLVPFGGVIAMFLSFGGAILPVRVQDYEMDFSKRRQGRTTTIGDIDDSSGEEHMDYDANDVKDNKEQKKIRLERIVRKRLQQHESQRIPLQYISFGLLGMIAFLFAAQVAMAIVEQGAIVSWWCDSIWWMHLWFFMVTATAIADNYVQMPFKHQWKLFISDIPYEVSVSGGDNITDWHHGGNSVGVALRQLYTLKTGQLSLFGSHARAKPRNSFIVMISVPQDSAAGLNSFLKALSKVCSIGVFAVGTALFASSQFLSLLMACMAITVILCAAVFGRTIAGWIIMGIEQSEPMVHYIASNTEEATDVIKRLLSIDTTMDLEPGVLARVQSSTTGLDKMMNNTHMRQYHTASPSDQTTDFEAINLDASRHPSMAQNIYSRDAKPLSAQADHISQISTRSQGLQDAKMQSDPLFSPSAVANPLYLRKPQVEIEGHIFVDRQRVWRRSVLPLMILGIMARPFDLGRFYRKHR
;
A
#
# COMPACT_ATOMS: atom_id res chain seq x y z
N MET A 1 70.59 43.74 50.86
CA MET A 1 69.80 43.01 51.86
C MET A 1 68.35 43.30 51.58
N ASP A 2 67.56 42.23 51.55
CA ASP A 2 66.11 42.11 51.35
C ASP A 2 65.53 42.44 49.97
N LEU A 3 65.21 41.38 49.22
CA LEU A 3 64.12 41.38 48.24
C LEU A 3 63.41 40.03 48.28
N ILE A 4 62.14 40.14 48.64
CA ILE A 4 61.16 39.10 48.95
C ILE A 4 60.78 38.36 47.66
N GLN A 5 60.78 37.03 47.72
CA GLN A 5 60.46 36.13 46.61
C GLN A 5 59.01 35.63 46.78
N GLU A 6 58.10 36.05 45.90
CA GLU A 6 56.73 35.52 45.83
C GLU A 6 56.72 34.08 45.25
N PRO A 7 55.87 33.17 45.76
CA PRO A 7 55.75 31.82 45.23
C PRO A 7 54.88 31.76 43.97
N ALA A 8 55.38 31.02 42.98
CA ALA A 8 54.69 30.75 41.72
C ALA A 8 53.37 29.99 41.91
N VAL A 9 52.26 30.61 41.52
CA VAL A 9 50.93 30.00 41.46
C VAL A 9 50.85 29.08 40.25
N HIS A 10 50.81 27.78 40.51
CA HIS A 10 50.65 26.73 39.50
C HIS A 10 49.19 26.71 39.00
N ARG A 11 48.89 27.35 37.85
CA ARG A 11 47.59 27.22 37.17
C ARG A 11 47.42 25.79 36.64
N ARG A 12 46.42 25.07 37.17
CA ARG A 12 45.94 23.81 36.57
C ARG A 12 45.35 24.06 35.19
N PRO A 13 45.63 23.21 34.18
CA PRO A 13 45.03 23.33 32.86
C PRO A 13 43.53 22.98 32.92
N ASP A 14 42.71 23.87 32.37
CA ASP A 14 41.25 23.70 32.28
C ASP A 14 40.89 22.50 31.38
N PRO A 15 40.25 21.44 31.89
CA PRO A 15 39.89 20.26 31.10
C PRO A 15 38.78 20.52 30.06
N GLU A 16 38.03 21.63 30.17
CA GLU A 16 36.95 21.94 29.22
C GLU A 16 37.43 22.42 27.84
N ALA A 17 38.61 23.04 27.75
CA ALA A 17 39.11 23.61 26.50
C ALA A 17 39.54 22.53 25.49
N SER A 18 39.94 21.35 25.97
CA SER A 18 40.31 20.19 25.13
C SER A 18 39.08 19.47 24.57
N SER A 19 38.00 19.37 25.36
CA SER A 19 36.75 18.72 24.95
C SER A 19 36.03 19.48 23.82
N ARG A 20 36.01 20.82 23.85
CA ARG A 20 35.37 21.62 22.79
C ARG A 20 36.09 21.53 21.44
N LYS A 21 37.42 21.38 21.43
CA LYS A 21 38.20 21.22 20.18
C LYS A 21 38.01 19.84 19.54
N HIS A 22 37.83 18.79 20.34
CA HIS A 22 37.48 17.46 19.81
C HIS A 22 36.05 17.40 19.27
N PHE A 23 35.09 18.08 19.91
CA PHE A 23 33.69 18.12 19.46
C PHE A 23 33.47 18.91 18.16
N ALA A 24 34.26 19.98 17.92
CA ALA A 24 34.18 20.75 16.68
C ALA A 24 34.77 19.98 15.47
N LYS A 25 35.81 19.17 15.70
CA LYS A 25 36.48 18.40 14.64
C LYS A 25 35.68 17.16 14.23
N THR A 26 34.94 16.53 15.15
CA THR A 26 34.05 15.39 14.83
C THR A 26 32.78 15.82 14.08
N LYS A 27 32.20 16.99 14.38
CA LYS A 27 31.06 17.52 13.61
C LYS A 27 31.40 17.81 12.15
N SER A 28 32.60 18.32 11.87
CA SER A 28 33.07 18.66 10.51
C SER A 28 33.32 17.43 9.62
N LEU A 29 33.83 16.33 10.20
CA LEU A 29 34.00 15.07 9.47
C LEU A 29 32.66 14.38 9.18
N HIS A 30 31.66 14.53 10.05
CA HIS A 30 30.36 13.90 9.84
C HIS A 30 29.55 14.58 8.72
N THR A 31 29.62 15.91 8.58
CA THR A 31 28.97 16.64 7.48
C THR A 31 29.59 16.34 6.12
N ARG A 32 30.92 16.18 6.03
CA ARG A 32 31.58 15.79 4.76
C ARG A 32 31.22 14.37 4.32
N GLY A 33 31.16 13.42 5.25
CA GLY A 33 30.72 12.05 4.95
C GLY A 33 29.25 11.97 4.49
N GLN A 34 28.38 12.82 5.06
CA GLN A 34 26.97 12.87 4.71
C GLN A 34 26.70 13.54 3.35
N PHE A 35 27.50 14.53 2.95
CA PHE A 35 27.39 15.12 1.61
C PHE A 35 27.77 14.13 0.50
N VAL A 36 28.78 13.28 0.76
CA VAL A 36 29.15 12.19 -0.16
C VAL A 36 28.05 11.12 -0.22
N LEU A 37 27.42 10.79 0.90
CA LEU A 37 26.26 9.88 0.93
C LEU A 37 25.05 10.43 0.18
N PHE A 38 24.78 11.74 0.28
CA PHE A 38 23.72 12.40 -0.49
C PHE A 38 24.03 12.43 -1.99
N GLN A 39 25.28 12.73 -2.37
CA GLN A 39 25.75 12.64 -3.77
C GLN A 39 25.69 11.20 -4.32
N LEU A 40 26.07 10.20 -3.52
CA LEU A 40 25.93 8.78 -3.88
C LEU A 40 24.46 8.35 -3.95
N TYR A 41 23.57 8.93 -3.15
CA TYR A 41 22.14 8.67 -3.19
C TYR A 41 21.48 9.31 -4.41
N LEU A 42 21.82 10.56 -4.75
CA LEU A 42 21.40 11.22 -5.99
C LEU A 42 21.97 10.51 -7.22
N SER A 43 23.23 10.07 -7.17
CA SER A 43 23.86 9.24 -8.20
C SER A 43 23.16 7.88 -8.34
N LYS A 44 22.75 7.24 -7.23
CA LYS A 44 21.95 6.01 -7.25
C LYS A 44 20.53 6.21 -7.72
N ILE A 45 19.90 7.35 -7.44
CA ILE A 45 18.58 7.72 -7.98
C ILE A 45 18.70 8.00 -9.48
N TYR A 46 19.73 8.73 -9.91
CA TYR A 46 20.01 9.01 -11.31
C TYR A 46 20.32 7.72 -12.07
N THR A 47 21.15 6.83 -11.50
CA THR A 47 21.39 5.51 -12.08
C THR A 47 20.17 4.59 -11.99
N LEU A 48 19.33 4.64 -10.95
CA LEU A 48 18.04 3.93 -10.97
C LEU A 48 17.14 4.46 -12.08
N ALA A 49 17.06 5.78 -12.25
CA ALA A 49 16.26 6.44 -13.28
C ALA A 49 16.74 6.08 -14.69
N THR A 50 18.05 5.93 -14.89
CA THR A 50 18.62 5.51 -16.18
C THR A 50 18.68 3.98 -16.38
N SER A 51 18.63 3.19 -15.30
CA SER A 51 18.75 1.70 -15.34
C SER A 51 17.43 0.96 -15.32
N PHE A 52 16.28 1.64 -15.40
CA PHE A 52 14.99 0.99 -15.62
C PHE A 52 14.78 0.72 -17.12
N PRO A 53 14.90 -0.52 -17.63
CA PRO A 53 14.43 -0.90 -18.97
C PRO A 53 12.90 -0.71 -19.13
N LYS A 54 12.18 -0.35 -18.06
CA LYS A 54 10.77 0.06 -18.09
C LYS A 54 10.56 1.55 -18.38
N LEU A 55 11.54 2.41 -18.09
CA LEU A 55 11.55 3.79 -18.57
C LEU A 55 11.82 3.79 -20.08
N SER A 56 12.61 2.82 -20.56
CA SER A 56 12.66 2.47 -21.98
C SER A 56 11.29 2.06 -22.51
N TRP A 57 10.43 1.32 -21.79
CA TRP A 57 9.05 1.02 -22.26
C TRP A 57 8.13 2.26 -22.30
N LEU A 58 8.21 3.18 -21.34
CA LEU A 58 7.46 4.44 -21.38
C LEU A 58 7.99 5.38 -22.47
N LEU A 59 9.31 5.45 -22.64
CA LEU A 59 9.96 6.12 -23.75
C LEU A 59 9.64 5.42 -25.07
N LEU A 60 9.42 4.10 -25.10
CA LEU A 60 9.10 3.32 -26.29
C LEU A 60 7.62 3.46 -26.64
N ILE A 61 6.72 3.59 -25.67
CA ILE A 61 5.33 3.98 -25.90
C ILE A 61 5.27 5.43 -26.36
N ALA A 62 6.00 6.35 -25.72
CA ALA A 62 6.13 7.74 -26.16
C ALA A 62 6.79 7.83 -27.55
N TRP A 63 7.74 6.94 -27.86
CA TRP A 63 8.40 6.83 -29.16
C TRP A 63 7.53 6.12 -30.19
N VAL A 64 6.64 5.21 -29.81
CA VAL A 64 5.62 4.59 -30.70
C VAL A 64 4.52 5.60 -30.99
N ILE A 65 4.14 6.43 -30.01
CA ILE A 65 3.25 7.59 -30.24
C ILE A 65 3.96 8.61 -31.14
N LYS A 66 5.23 8.94 -30.89
CA LYS A 66 5.99 9.90 -31.71
C LYS A 66 6.30 9.36 -33.11
N GLY A 67 6.59 8.08 -33.24
CA GLY A 67 6.90 7.40 -34.49
C GLY A 67 5.65 7.09 -35.31
N GLY A 68 4.53 6.74 -34.67
CA GLY A 68 3.25 6.52 -35.32
C GLY A 68 2.53 7.83 -35.71
N LEU A 69 2.63 8.87 -34.89
CA LEU A 69 2.00 10.17 -35.19
C LEU A 69 2.92 11.07 -36.03
N GLY A 70 4.24 10.98 -35.84
CA GLY A 70 5.24 11.75 -36.59
C GLY A 70 5.45 11.26 -38.02
N THR A 71 5.19 9.97 -38.31
CA THR A 71 5.16 9.48 -39.70
C THR A 71 3.85 9.82 -40.42
N PHE A 72 2.76 10.09 -39.68
CA PHE A 72 1.48 10.53 -40.26
C PHE A 72 1.46 12.02 -40.62
N LEU A 73 2.37 12.80 -40.03
CA LEU A 73 2.58 14.21 -40.33
C LEU A 73 3.79 14.33 -41.25
N ASP A 74 3.68 13.79 -42.46
CA ASP A 74 4.65 14.05 -43.51
C ASP A 74 4.91 15.56 -43.58
N ARG A 75 6.20 15.91 -43.50
CA ARG A 75 6.77 17.26 -43.56
C ARG A 75 6.55 17.78 -44.98
N GLU A 76 5.29 18.02 -45.37
CA GLU A 76 5.01 18.88 -46.50
C GLU A 76 5.71 20.20 -46.21
N ASN A 77 6.60 20.61 -47.12
CA ASN A 77 7.39 21.86 -47.08
C ASN A 77 6.50 23.10 -47.18
N SER A 78 5.49 23.22 -46.31
CA SER A 78 4.78 24.46 -46.08
C SER A 78 5.73 25.39 -45.36
N THR A 79 6.36 26.28 -46.12
CA THR A 79 7.21 27.37 -45.64
C THR A 79 6.46 28.37 -44.75
N THR A 80 5.15 28.22 -44.59
CA THR A 80 4.31 29.11 -43.77
C THR A 80 3.64 28.34 -42.64
N CYS A 81 3.82 28.80 -41.39
CA CYS A 81 3.18 28.24 -40.20
C CYS A 81 1.71 28.67 -40.03
N PHE A 82 1.15 29.31 -41.05
CA PHE A 82 -0.14 29.96 -41.03
C PHE A 82 -1.14 29.21 -41.91
N SER A 83 -2.37 29.02 -41.42
CA SER A 83 -3.49 28.58 -42.25
C SER A 83 -4.44 29.75 -42.48
N ARG A 84 -4.96 29.93 -43.70
CA ARG A 84 -6.02 30.94 -43.99
C ARG A 84 -7.19 30.86 -43.02
N ALA A 85 -7.44 29.69 -42.45
CA ALA A 85 -8.45 29.44 -41.41
C ALA A 85 -8.24 30.26 -40.11
N ASP A 86 -7.05 30.83 -39.89
CA ASP A 86 -6.67 31.48 -38.64
C ASP A 86 -6.99 32.97 -38.58
N GLN A 87 -7.14 33.61 -39.74
CA GLN A 87 -7.51 35.03 -39.88
C GLN A 87 -9.03 35.25 -39.95
N PHE A 88 -9.83 34.20 -40.17
CA PHE A 88 -11.27 34.36 -40.33
C PHE A 88 -11.98 34.47 -38.97
N ILE A 89 -12.63 35.62 -38.72
CA ILE A 89 -13.38 35.91 -37.48
C ILE A 89 -14.49 34.87 -37.22
N GLY A 90 -15.09 34.32 -38.29
CA GLY A 90 -16.13 33.28 -38.19
C GLY A 90 -15.63 31.88 -37.81
N ASN A 91 -14.31 31.63 -37.80
CA ASN A 91 -13.75 30.31 -37.49
C ASN A 91 -13.65 29.98 -36.01
N ALA A 92 -13.94 30.93 -35.12
CA ALA A 92 -14.10 30.61 -33.70
C ALA A 92 -15.27 29.64 -33.45
N GLN A 93 -16.23 29.55 -34.39
CA GLN A 93 -17.36 28.61 -34.37
C GLN A 93 -17.11 27.29 -35.10
N GLN A 94 -15.98 27.15 -35.81
CA GLN A 94 -15.69 25.91 -36.54
C GLN A 94 -15.11 24.82 -35.63
N VAL A 95 -15.31 23.57 -36.04
CA VAL A 95 -14.76 22.37 -35.39
C VAL A 95 -13.24 22.53 -35.22
N PHE A 96 -12.75 22.34 -33.99
CA PHE A 96 -11.33 22.42 -33.67
C PHE A 96 -10.52 21.44 -34.56
N ASN A 97 -9.70 21.98 -35.46
CA ASN A 97 -8.83 21.16 -36.32
C ASN A 97 -7.51 20.86 -35.61
N MET A 98 -7.50 19.72 -34.91
CA MET A 98 -6.34 19.24 -34.16
C MET A 98 -5.09 19.09 -35.03
N VAL A 99 -5.22 18.62 -36.27
CA VAL A 99 -4.08 18.41 -37.18
C VAL A 99 -3.43 19.73 -37.54
N THR A 100 -4.21 20.75 -37.91
CA THR A 100 -3.68 22.08 -38.22
C THR A 100 -3.03 22.72 -36.99
N TRP A 101 -3.61 22.53 -35.81
CA TRP A 101 -3.05 23.05 -34.55
C TRP A 101 -1.71 22.41 -34.20
N VAL A 102 -1.59 21.08 -34.31
CA VAL A 102 -0.32 20.36 -34.10
C VAL A 102 0.72 20.75 -35.16
N LYS A 103 0.34 20.79 -36.45
CA LYS A 103 1.25 21.23 -37.53
C LYS A 103 1.77 22.64 -37.29
N ARG A 104 0.93 23.56 -36.80
CA ARG A 104 1.36 24.90 -36.41
C ARG A 104 2.38 24.86 -35.27
N GLY A 105 2.10 24.11 -34.20
CA GLY A 105 3.02 23.97 -33.07
C GLY A 105 4.41 23.47 -33.52
N SER A 106 4.43 22.44 -34.38
CA SER A 106 5.68 21.93 -34.96
C SER A 106 6.38 22.93 -35.87
N CYS A 107 5.63 23.68 -36.70
CA CYS A 107 6.22 24.67 -37.60
C CYS A 107 6.83 25.84 -36.84
N ILE A 108 6.15 26.33 -35.79
CA ILE A 108 6.66 27.44 -34.98
C ILE A 108 7.96 27.05 -34.29
N ARG A 109 8.08 25.83 -33.75
CA ARG A 109 9.32 25.38 -33.09
C ARG A 109 10.55 25.47 -33.97
N GLY A 110 10.40 25.32 -35.28
CA GLY A 110 11.52 25.39 -36.22
C GLY A 110 12.61 24.36 -35.89
N ASP A 111 13.80 24.59 -36.44
CA ASP A 111 14.97 23.77 -36.14
C ASP A 111 15.89 24.42 -35.07
N ASN A 112 15.70 25.71 -34.75
CA ASN A 112 16.51 26.48 -33.78
C ASN A 112 15.66 27.37 -32.85
N ASP A 113 16.17 27.64 -31.64
CA ASP A 113 15.52 28.53 -30.65
C ASP A 113 15.23 29.95 -31.17
N PHE A 114 16.16 30.52 -31.94
CA PHE A 114 16.01 31.86 -32.51
C PHE A 114 14.85 31.93 -33.50
N ASP A 115 14.74 30.91 -34.36
CA ASP A 115 13.65 30.80 -35.31
C ASP A 115 12.32 30.59 -34.58
N CYS A 116 12.34 29.79 -33.51
CA CYS A 116 11.17 29.59 -32.66
C CYS A 116 10.65 30.91 -32.07
N TYR A 117 11.52 31.71 -31.45
CA TYR A 117 11.12 32.98 -30.86
C TYR A 117 10.57 33.96 -31.92
N ASN A 118 11.23 34.07 -33.07
CA ASN A 118 10.77 34.93 -34.16
C ASN A 118 9.42 34.48 -34.73
N ASN A 119 9.23 33.17 -34.91
CA ASN A 119 7.97 32.60 -35.37
C ASN A 119 6.85 32.82 -34.36
N VAL A 120 7.11 32.65 -33.06
CA VAL A 120 6.14 32.95 -32.00
C VAL A 120 5.74 34.42 -32.05
N GLN A 121 6.70 35.35 -32.11
CA GLN A 121 6.43 36.79 -32.19
C GLN A 121 5.63 37.15 -33.44
N TYR A 122 6.03 36.64 -34.60
CA TYR A 122 5.32 36.85 -35.87
C TYR A 122 3.87 36.36 -35.79
N MET A 123 3.64 35.16 -35.24
CA MET A 123 2.31 34.58 -35.10
C MET A 123 1.44 35.35 -34.09
N LEU A 124 2.01 35.82 -32.99
CA LEU A 124 1.30 36.64 -32.00
C LEU A 124 0.94 38.04 -32.52
N GLN A 125 1.77 38.64 -33.37
CA GLN A 125 1.54 39.98 -33.90
C GLN A 125 0.62 39.97 -35.13
N SER A 126 0.90 39.10 -36.10
CA SER A 126 0.28 39.14 -37.45
C SER A 126 -0.61 37.93 -37.76
N GLY A 127 -0.38 36.80 -37.09
CA GLY A 127 -1.01 35.52 -37.42
C GLY A 127 -2.32 35.23 -36.67
N LEU A 128 -2.65 35.98 -35.62
CA LEU A 128 -3.81 35.71 -34.77
C LEU A 128 -4.71 36.93 -34.64
N ASN A 129 -6.01 36.71 -34.80
CA ASN A 129 -7.02 37.67 -34.40
C ASN A 129 -7.04 37.82 -32.87
N ASP A 130 -7.36 39.01 -32.36
CA ASP A 130 -7.37 39.34 -30.93
C ASP A 130 -8.30 38.42 -30.13
N LEU A 131 -9.41 37.96 -30.72
CA LEU A 131 -10.30 36.97 -30.11
C LEU A 131 -9.59 35.65 -29.77
N ARG A 132 -8.71 35.17 -30.66
CA ARG A 132 -7.93 33.95 -30.40
C ARG A 132 -6.78 34.17 -29.44
N LYS A 133 -6.18 35.36 -29.43
CA LYS A 133 -5.20 35.74 -28.40
C LYS A 133 -5.84 35.67 -27.01
N ALA A 134 -7.06 36.20 -26.88
CA ALA A 134 -7.84 36.11 -25.65
C ALA A 134 -8.19 34.66 -25.29
N GLU A 135 -8.59 33.82 -26.26
CA GLU A 135 -8.85 32.38 -26.03
C GLU A 135 -7.60 31.67 -25.48
N TYR A 136 -6.45 31.87 -26.10
CA TYR A 136 -5.20 31.22 -25.69
C TYR A 136 -4.72 31.71 -24.32
N ALA A 137 -4.84 33.00 -24.02
CA ALA A 137 -4.57 33.54 -22.70
C ALA A 137 -5.51 32.94 -21.64
N GLY A 138 -6.80 32.80 -21.96
CA GLY A 138 -7.79 32.16 -21.10
C GLY A 138 -7.46 30.68 -20.84
N ALA A 139 -7.10 29.93 -21.89
CA ALA A 139 -6.69 28.54 -21.79
C ALA A 139 -5.43 28.35 -20.93
N ALA A 140 -4.43 29.22 -21.10
CA ALA A 140 -3.21 29.22 -20.29
C ALA A 140 -3.53 29.49 -18.82
N GLY A 141 -4.43 30.43 -18.53
CA GLY A 141 -4.93 30.69 -17.18
C GLY A 141 -5.65 29.47 -16.58
N VAL A 142 -6.47 28.78 -17.37
CA VAL A 142 -7.17 27.56 -16.95
C VAL A 142 -6.18 26.42 -16.64
N LEU A 143 -5.15 26.19 -17.47
CA LEU A 143 -4.09 25.21 -17.16
C LEU A 143 -3.21 25.64 -15.98
N ALA A 144 -3.03 26.93 -15.74
CA ALA A 144 -2.26 27.42 -14.61
C ALA A 144 -2.90 27.09 -13.25
N LEU A 145 -4.20 26.72 -13.25
CA LEU A 145 -4.89 26.18 -12.07
C LEU A 145 -4.53 24.71 -11.79
N LEU A 146 -3.99 23.97 -12.75
CA LEU A 146 -3.68 22.55 -12.59
C LEU A 146 -2.70 22.28 -11.42
N PRO A 147 -1.58 23.02 -11.26
CA PRO A 147 -0.76 23.00 -10.06
C PRO A 147 -1.56 23.20 -8.76
N THR A 148 -2.47 24.18 -8.75
CA THR A 148 -3.30 24.50 -7.58
C THR A 148 -4.28 23.36 -7.26
N ILE A 149 -4.91 22.78 -8.27
CA ILE A 149 -5.82 21.64 -8.08
C ILE A 149 -5.04 20.42 -7.59
N GLY A 150 -3.83 20.17 -8.11
CA GLY A 150 -2.94 19.13 -7.61
C GLY A 150 -2.59 19.32 -6.13
N ALA A 151 -2.29 20.56 -5.73
CA ALA A 151 -2.03 20.93 -4.34
C ALA A 151 -3.26 20.76 -3.43
N LEU A 152 -4.47 21.05 -3.94
CA LEU A 152 -5.74 20.91 -3.20
C LEU A 152 -6.18 19.45 -3.06
N LEU A 153 -6.07 18.65 -4.13
CA LEU A 153 -6.44 17.24 -4.09
C LEU A 153 -5.49 16.46 -3.17
N GLY A 154 -4.19 16.81 -3.21
CA GLY A 154 -3.12 16.28 -2.37
C GLY A 154 -2.95 14.76 -2.48
N ALA A 155 -1.83 14.25 -1.96
CA ALA A 155 -1.69 12.81 -1.75
C ALA A 155 -2.58 12.36 -0.59
N PRO A 156 -3.52 11.41 -0.76
CA PRO A 156 -4.07 10.67 0.36
C PRO A 156 -2.97 9.80 0.95
N THR A 157 -2.23 10.37 1.88
CA THR A 157 -1.00 9.79 2.42
C THR A 157 -1.24 8.46 3.13
N ASN A 158 -2.31 8.33 3.92
CA ASN A 158 -2.60 7.10 4.67
C ASN A 158 -2.93 5.93 3.72
N GLU A 159 -3.80 6.17 2.73
CA GLU A 159 -4.19 5.16 1.75
C GLU A 159 -3.02 4.77 0.87
N ILE A 160 -2.34 5.75 0.26
CA ILE A 160 -1.20 5.49 -0.62
C ILE A 160 -0.10 4.76 0.14
N TRP A 161 0.16 5.10 1.39
CA TRP A 161 1.18 4.41 2.18
C TRP A 161 0.77 2.97 2.52
N ARG A 162 -0.49 2.72 2.85
CA ARG A 162 -1.01 1.34 3.02
C ARG A 162 -0.89 0.56 1.72
N LEU A 163 -1.26 1.16 0.59
CA LEU A 163 -1.11 0.53 -0.71
C LEU A 163 0.36 0.31 -1.06
N LEU A 164 1.26 1.24 -0.76
CA LEU A 164 2.69 1.13 -1.00
C LEU A 164 3.33 0.03 -0.13
N THR A 165 2.84 -0.16 1.08
CA THR A 165 3.34 -1.22 1.97
C THR A 165 2.77 -2.60 1.58
N LEU A 166 1.52 -2.67 1.14
CA LEU A 166 0.84 -3.92 0.76
C LEU A 166 1.13 -4.34 -0.68
N VAL A 167 1.05 -3.42 -1.64
CA VAL A 167 1.25 -3.61 -3.08
C VAL A 167 2.14 -2.45 -3.59
N PRO A 168 3.47 -2.53 -3.39
CA PRO A 168 4.39 -1.41 -3.66
C PRO A 168 4.26 -0.83 -5.07
N PHE A 169 4.11 -1.69 -6.08
CA PHE A 169 3.88 -1.25 -7.45
C PHE A 169 2.59 -0.42 -7.60
N GLY A 170 1.51 -0.84 -6.94
CA GLY A 170 0.24 -0.10 -6.92
C GLY A 170 0.35 1.24 -6.20
N GLY A 171 1.09 1.28 -5.08
CA GLY A 171 1.35 2.52 -4.36
C GLY A 171 2.13 3.54 -5.22
N VAL A 172 3.14 3.08 -5.97
CA VAL A 172 3.87 3.93 -6.91
C VAL A 172 2.95 4.47 -8.01
N ILE A 173 2.14 3.62 -8.64
CA ILE A 173 1.17 4.07 -9.67
C ILE A 173 0.19 5.08 -9.08
N ALA A 174 -0.34 4.82 -7.88
CA ALA A 174 -1.23 5.74 -7.19
C ALA A 174 -0.55 7.10 -6.92
N MET A 175 0.75 7.12 -6.59
CA MET A 175 1.52 8.37 -6.48
C MET A 175 1.63 9.12 -7.81
N PHE A 176 1.87 8.41 -8.93
CA PHE A 176 1.85 9.03 -10.27
C PHE A 176 0.49 9.65 -10.60
N LEU A 177 -0.60 9.02 -10.16
CA LEU A 177 -1.96 9.54 -10.36
C LEU A 177 -2.34 10.66 -9.39
N SER A 178 -1.61 10.87 -8.30
CA SER A 178 -2.04 11.77 -7.22
C SER A 178 -1.76 13.25 -7.47
N PHE A 179 -1.04 13.64 -8.53
CA PHE A 179 -0.73 15.02 -8.93
C PHE A 179 -0.24 15.97 -7.81
N GLY A 180 0.39 15.47 -6.74
CA GLY A 180 0.97 16.34 -5.71
C GLY A 180 1.36 15.65 -4.42
N GLY A 181 2.17 16.33 -3.61
CA GLY A 181 2.41 16.00 -2.21
C GLY A 181 1.26 16.49 -1.33
N ALA A 182 1.03 15.84 -0.19
CA ALA A 182 0.05 16.33 0.78
C ALA A 182 0.59 17.57 1.49
N ILE A 183 -0.18 18.66 1.54
CA ILE A 183 0.22 19.85 2.31
C ILE A 183 0.22 19.55 3.81
N LEU A 184 -0.70 18.70 4.27
CA LEU A 184 -0.85 18.37 5.68
C LEU A 184 0.16 17.29 6.11
N PRO A 185 0.89 17.49 7.21
CA PRO A 185 1.79 16.48 7.74
C PRO A 185 0.98 15.34 8.34
N VAL A 186 1.31 14.10 7.96
CA VAL A 186 0.73 12.91 8.60
C VAL A 186 1.35 12.73 9.97
N ARG A 187 0.52 12.63 11.01
CA ARG A 187 0.99 12.23 12.34
C ARG A 187 0.89 10.72 12.48
N VAL A 188 1.84 10.13 13.20
CA VAL A 188 1.81 8.70 13.57
C VAL A 188 0.52 8.37 14.34
N GLN A 189 0.03 9.33 15.12
CA GLN A 189 -1.22 9.23 15.86
C GLN A 189 -2.43 9.01 14.94
N ASP A 190 -2.50 9.69 13.80
CA ASP A 190 -3.59 9.51 12.83
C ASP A 190 -3.56 8.09 12.26
N TYR A 191 -2.35 7.57 12.04
CA TYR A 191 -2.15 6.20 11.61
C TYR A 191 -2.56 5.20 12.70
N GLU A 192 -2.12 5.38 13.94
CA GLU A 192 -2.48 4.50 15.07
C GLU A 192 -3.98 4.53 15.37
N MET A 193 -4.59 5.73 15.37
CA MET A 193 -6.02 5.92 15.55
C MET A 193 -6.83 5.25 14.44
N ASP A 194 -6.40 5.31 13.18
CA ASP A 194 -7.11 4.63 12.10
C ASP A 194 -7.09 3.10 12.25
N PHE A 195 -6.01 2.54 12.80
CA PHE A 195 -5.92 1.09 13.09
C PHE A 195 -6.70 0.68 14.34
N SER A 196 -6.70 1.51 15.39
CA SER A 196 -7.43 1.23 16.63
C SER A 196 -8.94 1.42 16.47
N LYS A 197 -9.36 2.56 15.91
CA LYS A 197 -10.78 2.92 15.71
C LYS A 197 -11.52 1.91 14.85
N ARG A 198 -10.89 1.41 13.78
CA ARG A 198 -11.51 0.40 12.90
C ARG A 198 -11.52 -1.01 13.53
N ARG A 199 -10.60 -1.32 14.45
CA ARG A 199 -10.67 -2.55 15.26
C ARG A 199 -11.79 -2.50 16.30
N GLN A 200 -12.03 -1.34 16.91
CA GLN A 200 -13.12 -1.16 17.87
C GLN A 200 -14.49 -1.08 17.20
N GLY A 201 -14.57 -0.56 15.97
CA GLY A 201 -15.86 -0.37 15.26
C GLY A 201 -16.42 -1.59 14.51
N ARG A 202 -15.79 -2.78 14.58
CA ARG A 202 -16.24 -3.97 13.82
C ARG A 202 -16.59 -5.18 14.69
N THR A 203 -16.96 -4.94 15.95
CA THR A 203 -17.70 -5.86 16.83
C THR A 203 -19.21 -5.58 16.88
N THR A 204 -19.77 -4.86 15.91
CA THR A 204 -21.22 -4.57 15.87
C THR A 204 -21.93 -5.11 14.62
N THR A 205 -21.62 -6.35 14.24
CA THR A 205 -22.61 -7.19 13.55
C THR A 205 -22.72 -8.54 14.27
N ILE A 206 -23.63 -8.52 15.25
CA ILE A 206 -24.47 -9.63 15.71
C ILE A 206 -23.71 -10.86 16.25
N GLY A 207 -23.51 -10.85 17.56
CA GLY A 207 -23.28 -12.05 18.37
C GLY A 207 -21.82 -12.31 18.74
N ASP A 208 -21.19 -11.41 19.51
CA ASP A 208 -20.13 -11.83 20.42
C ASP A 208 -20.12 -10.92 21.65
N ILE A 209 -19.86 -11.56 22.78
CA ILE A 209 -20.26 -11.18 24.14
C ILE A 209 -19.61 -9.87 24.61
N ASP A 210 -20.43 -9.02 25.22
CA ASP A 210 -20.04 -7.88 26.04
C ASP A 210 -18.94 -8.28 27.03
N ASP A 211 -17.73 -7.79 26.82
CA ASP A 211 -16.75 -7.57 27.90
C ASP A 211 -16.52 -6.05 28.03
N SER A 212 -17.64 -5.33 28.07
CA SER A 212 -17.74 -3.91 28.39
C SER A 212 -17.57 -3.69 29.90
N SER A 213 -16.39 -3.98 30.44
CA SER A 213 -16.03 -3.55 31.79
C SER A 213 -15.04 -2.39 31.72
N GLY A 214 -15.58 -1.17 31.76
CA GLY A 214 -14.92 0.03 32.29
C GLY A 214 -13.67 0.52 31.57
N GLU A 215 -13.82 1.45 30.63
CA GLU A 215 -12.79 2.48 30.39
C GLU A 215 -12.72 3.40 31.62
N GLU A 216 -12.04 2.95 32.68
CA GLU A 216 -11.57 3.83 33.75
C GLU A 216 -10.40 4.67 33.24
N HIS A 217 -10.47 5.98 33.53
CA HIS A 217 -9.40 6.94 33.29
C HIS A 217 -8.14 6.51 34.07
N MET A 218 -7.24 5.77 33.41
CA MET A 218 -5.98 5.32 34.00
C MET A 218 -5.03 6.51 34.24
N ASP A 219 -4.76 6.77 35.52
CA ASP A 219 -3.61 7.54 35.98
C ASP A 219 -2.33 6.75 35.63
N TYR A 220 -1.45 7.35 34.82
CA TYR A 220 -0.34 6.66 34.14
C TYR A 220 0.81 6.34 35.12
N ASP A 221 0.77 5.19 35.80
CA ASP A 221 1.93 4.66 36.54
C ASP A 221 2.97 4.06 35.57
N ALA A 222 4.25 4.32 35.80
CA ALA A 222 5.35 3.82 34.96
C ALA A 222 5.47 2.28 34.98
N ASN A 223 4.93 1.63 36.02
CA ASN A 223 4.83 0.17 36.09
C ASN A 223 3.79 -0.38 35.09
N ASP A 224 2.68 0.33 34.90
CA ASP A 224 1.64 -0.05 33.93
C ASP A 224 2.16 -0.01 32.48
N VAL A 225 3.15 0.84 32.18
CA VAL A 225 3.77 0.89 30.84
C VAL A 225 4.53 -0.40 30.49
N LYS A 226 5.19 -1.05 31.46
CA LYS A 226 5.89 -2.32 31.22
C LYS A 226 4.91 -3.46 31.01
N ASP A 227 3.88 -3.53 31.83
CA ASP A 227 2.84 -4.56 31.74
C ASP A 227 2.06 -4.43 30.42
N ASN A 228 1.76 -3.20 30.00
CA ASN A 228 1.15 -2.93 28.69
C ASN A 228 2.00 -3.40 27.51
N LYS A 229 3.33 -3.28 27.58
CA LYS A 229 4.23 -3.76 26.50
C LYS A 229 4.17 -5.28 26.38
N GLU A 230 4.25 -6.00 27.49
CA GLU A 230 4.23 -7.46 27.47
C GLU A 230 2.86 -8.01 27.04
N GLN A 231 1.77 -7.38 27.51
CA GLN A 231 0.42 -7.68 27.04
C GLN A 231 0.24 -7.48 25.53
N LYS A 232 0.82 -6.42 24.94
CA LYS A 232 0.78 -6.20 23.48
C LYS A 232 1.47 -7.33 22.72
N LYS A 233 2.61 -7.83 23.22
CA LYS A 233 3.31 -8.98 22.60
C LYS A 233 2.51 -10.26 22.71
N ILE A 234 1.95 -10.56 23.89
CA ILE A 234 1.09 -11.73 24.11
C ILE A 234 -0.15 -11.66 23.20
N ARG A 235 -0.76 -10.48 23.05
CA ARG A 235 -1.90 -10.26 22.15
C ARG A 235 -1.52 -10.52 20.69
N LEU A 236 -0.36 -10.04 20.25
CA LEU A 236 0.14 -10.31 18.90
C LEU A 236 0.29 -11.81 18.67
N GLU A 237 0.96 -12.51 19.59
CA GLU A 237 1.18 -13.94 19.52
C GLU A 237 -0.14 -14.72 19.44
N ARG A 238 -1.13 -14.35 20.28
CA ARG A 238 -2.46 -14.95 20.26
C ARG A 238 -3.17 -14.75 18.92
N ILE A 239 -3.08 -13.55 18.32
CA ILE A 239 -3.65 -13.27 17.00
C ILE A 239 -2.98 -14.12 15.92
N VAL A 240 -1.65 -14.22 15.95
CA VAL A 240 -0.86 -15.02 14.99
C VAL A 240 -1.23 -16.50 15.10
N ARG A 241 -1.29 -17.05 16.32
CA ARG A 241 -1.72 -18.45 16.56
C ARG A 241 -3.16 -18.69 16.09
N LYS A 242 -4.10 -17.80 16.44
CA LYS A 242 -5.51 -17.90 16.02
C LYS A 242 -5.63 -17.93 14.49
N ARG A 243 -4.88 -17.08 13.78
CA ARG A 243 -4.89 -17.04 12.30
C ARG A 243 -4.20 -18.23 11.64
N LEU A 244 -3.15 -18.77 12.27
CA LEU A 244 -2.53 -20.00 11.80
C LEU A 244 -3.52 -21.18 11.90
N GLN A 245 -4.28 -21.26 13.00
CA GLN A 245 -5.26 -22.32 13.27
C GLN A 245 -6.58 -22.16 12.49
N GLN A 246 -6.94 -20.95 12.09
CA GLN A 246 -8.22 -20.69 11.40
C GLN A 246 -8.29 -21.43 10.06
N HIS A 247 -9.10 -22.47 9.96
CA HIS A 247 -9.16 -23.34 8.78
C HIS A 247 -9.63 -22.64 7.50
N GLU A 248 -10.38 -21.55 7.64
CA GLU A 248 -10.93 -20.79 6.54
C GLU A 248 -9.99 -19.66 6.13
N SER A 249 -9.22 -19.92 5.09
CA SER A 249 -8.37 -18.91 4.45
C SER A 249 -9.24 -17.96 3.65
N GLN A 250 -9.40 -16.74 4.15
CA GLN A 250 -9.98 -15.66 3.37
C GLN A 250 -8.96 -15.25 2.30
N ARG A 251 -9.06 -15.86 1.12
CA ARG A 251 -8.15 -15.57 0.01
C ARG A 251 -8.37 -14.13 -0.43
N ILE A 252 -7.30 -13.34 -0.41
CA ILE A 252 -7.25 -12.05 -1.08
C ILE A 252 -7.69 -12.26 -2.53
N PRO A 253 -8.75 -11.61 -3.01
CA PRO A 253 -9.26 -11.88 -4.33
C PRO A 253 -8.38 -11.13 -5.33
N LEU A 254 -7.27 -11.77 -5.73
CA LEU A 254 -6.22 -11.21 -6.58
C LEU A 254 -6.75 -10.55 -7.86
N GLN A 255 -7.86 -11.05 -8.38
CA GLN A 255 -8.53 -10.51 -9.56
C GLN A 255 -8.94 -9.04 -9.37
N TYR A 256 -9.44 -8.65 -8.19
CA TYR A 256 -9.82 -7.27 -7.91
C TYR A 256 -8.61 -6.34 -7.85
N ILE A 257 -7.52 -6.80 -7.21
CA ILE A 257 -6.27 -6.02 -7.16
C ILE A 257 -5.71 -5.84 -8.56
N SER A 258 -5.67 -6.91 -9.37
CA SER A 258 -5.20 -6.84 -10.75
C SER A 258 -6.06 -5.92 -11.63
N PHE A 259 -7.39 -5.98 -11.50
CA PHE A 259 -8.29 -5.09 -12.24
C PHE A 259 -8.12 -3.63 -11.83
N GLY A 260 -7.99 -3.36 -10.52
CA GLY A 260 -7.71 -2.01 -10.02
C GLY A 260 -6.36 -1.47 -10.50
N LEU A 261 -5.30 -2.28 -10.45
CA LEU A 261 -3.99 -1.90 -11.00
C LEU A 261 -4.05 -1.61 -12.49
N LEU A 262 -4.77 -2.43 -13.27
CA LEU A 262 -4.96 -2.22 -14.71
C LEU A 262 -5.72 -0.92 -14.98
N GLY A 263 -6.78 -0.63 -14.22
CA GLY A 263 -7.53 0.61 -14.30
C GLY A 263 -6.66 1.83 -14.01
N MET A 264 -5.84 1.79 -12.95
CA MET A 264 -4.89 2.87 -12.63
C MET A 264 -3.86 3.07 -13.75
N ILE A 265 -3.32 1.99 -14.34
CA ILE A 265 -2.41 2.09 -15.49
C ILE A 265 -3.10 2.73 -16.70
N ALA A 266 -4.35 2.36 -16.99
CA ALA A 266 -5.12 2.94 -18.08
C ALA A 266 -5.36 4.45 -17.87
N PHE A 267 -5.72 4.87 -16.65
CA PHE A 267 -5.87 6.29 -16.31
C PHE A 267 -4.55 7.05 -16.40
N LEU A 268 -3.45 6.45 -15.95
CA LEU A 268 -2.12 7.08 -16.05
C LEU A 268 -1.76 7.26 -17.52
N PHE A 269 -1.97 6.24 -18.35
CA PHE A 269 -1.72 6.31 -19.79
C PHE A 269 -2.59 7.38 -20.47
N ALA A 270 -3.88 7.44 -20.16
CA ALA A 270 -4.77 8.48 -20.68
C ALA A 270 -4.30 9.89 -20.31
N ALA A 271 -3.83 10.09 -19.08
CA ALA A 271 -3.24 11.36 -18.65
C ALA A 271 -1.95 11.68 -19.42
N GLN A 272 -1.04 10.72 -19.62
CA GLN A 272 0.16 10.93 -20.43
C GLN A 272 -0.18 11.30 -21.89
N VAL A 273 -1.15 10.62 -22.50
CA VAL A 273 -1.60 10.92 -23.87
C VAL A 273 -2.19 12.32 -23.95
N ALA A 274 -3.01 12.72 -22.97
CA ALA A 274 -3.57 14.07 -22.91
C ALA A 274 -2.48 15.15 -22.82
N MET A 275 -1.46 14.94 -21.98
CA MET A 275 -0.31 15.85 -21.88
C MET A 275 0.49 15.89 -23.18
N ALA A 276 0.74 14.74 -23.81
CA ALA A 276 1.44 14.67 -25.08
C ALA A 276 0.73 15.46 -26.18
N ILE A 277 -0.61 15.36 -26.25
CA ILE A 277 -1.41 16.13 -27.21
C ILE A 277 -1.25 17.64 -26.96
N VAL A 278 -1.35 18.08 -25.70
CA VAL A 278 -1.19 19.50 -25.33
C VAL A 278 0.18 20.02 -25.73
N GLU A 279 1.22 19.25 -25.42
CA GLU A 279 2.61 19.59 -25.76
C GLU A 279 2.85 19.77 -27.25
N GLN A 280 2.19 19.01 -28.12
CA GLN A 280 2.45 19.15 -29.56
C GLN A 280 2.05 20.53 -30.11
N GLY A 281 0.95 21.10 -29.63
CA GLY A 281 0.45 22.38 -30.15
C GLY A 281 0.74 23.60 -29.28
N ALA A 282 0.97 23.43 -27.98
CA ALA A 282 1.28 24.53 -27.06
C ALA A 282 2.80 24.77 -26.93
N ILE A 283 3.20 26.05 -26.87
CA ILE A 283 4.61 26.44 -26.87
C ILE A 283 4.90 27.32 -25.65
N VAL A 284 5.98 27.03 -24.93
CA VAL A 284 6.46 27.87 -23.84
C VAL A 284 7.46 28.88 -24.41
N SER A 285 7.15 30.17 -24.33
CA SER A 285 7.92 31.23 -25.02
C SER A 285 9.39 31.31 -24.63
N TRP A 286 9.72 31.03 -23.37
CA TRP A 286 11.08 31.04 -22.83
C TRP A 286 11.77 29.67 -22.90
N TRP A 287 11.05 28.64 -23.32
CA TRP A 287 11.57 27.28 -23.50
C TRP A 287 11.04 26.66 -24.79
N CYS A 288 11.35 27.33 -25.89
CA CYS A 288 10.66 27.21 -27.16
C CYS A 288 10.91 25.85 -27.85
N ASP A 289 12.16 25.34 -27.80
CA ASP A 289 12.54 24.02 -28.36
C ASP A 289 12.00 22.83 -27.55
N SER A 290 11.57 23.03 -26.30
CA SER A 290 11.14 21.91 -25.47
C SER A 290 9.78 21.38 -25.90
N ILE A 291 9.77 20.15 -26.41
CA ILE A 291 8.53 19.40 -26.71
C ILE A 291 8.00 18.70 -25.45
N TRP A 292 8.84 18.45 -24.44
CA TRP A 292 8.50 17.61 -23.28
C TRP A 292 8.24 18.40 -22.00
N TRP A 293 7.89 19.68 -22.12
CA TRP A 293 7.82 20.59 -20.97
C TRP A 293 6.73 20.19 -19.96
N MET A 294 5.59 19.66 -20.42
CA MET A 294 4.46 19.28 -19.55
C MET A 294 4.75 17.96 -18.84
N HIS A 295 5.31 16.98 -19.55
CA HIS A 295 5.79 15.73 -18.98
C HIS A 295 6.90 15.98 -17.97
N LEU A 296 7.87 16.84 -18.29
CA LEU A 296 8.94 17.17 -17.36
C LEU A 296 8.38 17.78 -16.08
N TRP A 297 7.44 18.73 -16.20
CA TRP A 297 6.74 19.27 -15.04
C TRP A 297 6.01 18.18 -14.26
N PHE A 298 5.27 17.29 -14.93
CA PHE A 298 4.57 16.17 -14.29
C PHE A 298 5.53 15.22 -13.56
N PHE A 299 6.69 14.93 -14.15
CA PHE A 299 7.74 14.14 -13.50
C PHE A 299 8.33 14.85 -12.28
N MET A 300 8.53 16.18 -12.35
CA MET A 300 8.97 16.96 -11.20
C MET A 300 7.93 16.92 -10.07
N VAL A 301 6.65 17.09 -10.38
CA VAL A 301 5.55 16.96 -9.40
C VAL A 301 5.57 15.58 -8.77
N THR A 302 5.64 14.53 -9.59
CA THR A 302 5.65 13.15 -9.09
C THR A 302 6.88 12.86 -8.24
N ALA A 303 8.07 13.29 -8.68
CA ALA A 303 9.31 13.10 -7.93
C ALA A 303 9.26 13.81 -6.58
N THR A 304 8.75 15.04 -6.53
CA THR A 304 8.54 15.75 -5.26
C THR A 304 7.50 15.05 -4.38
N ALA A 305 6.42 14.52 -4.94
CA ALA A 305 5.42 13.76 -4.19
C ALA A 305 6.00 12.46 -3.60
N ILE A 306 6.81 11.73 -4.38
CA ILE A 306 7.50 10.53 -3.90
C ILE A 306 8.49 10.90 -2.79
N ALA A 307 9.28 11.96 -2.97
CA ALA A 307 10.22 12.41 -1.96
C ALA A 307 9.51 12.87 -0.68
N ASP A 308 8.42 13.61 -0.80
CA ASP A 308 7.61 14.09 0.31
C ASP A 308 6.97 12.90 1.07
N ASN A 309 6.40 11.93 0.36
CA ASN A 309 5.88 10.69 0.95
C ASN A 309 6.97 9.87 1.64
N TYR A 310 8.18 9.81 1.07
CA TYR A 310 9.30 9.09 1.66
C TYR A 310 9.76 9.74 2.97
N VAL A 311 9.91 11.07 2.96
CA VAL A 311 10.37 11.85 4.10
C VAL A 311 9.30 11.92 5.21
N GLN A 312 8.03 11.81 4.85
CA GLN A 312 6.91 11.72 5.79
C GLN A 312 6.69 10.31 6.35
N MET A 313 7.46 9.30 5.96
CA MET A 313 7.28 7.97 6.52
C MET A 313 7.44 8.00 8.05
N PRO A 314 6.43 7.54 8.80
CA PRO A 314 6.41 7.65 10.26
C PRO A 314 7.39 6.68 10.95
N PHE A 315 7.91 5.70 10.20
CA PHE A 315 8.75 4.64 10.73
C PHE A 315 10.14 4.70 10.11
N LYS A 316 11.16 4.60 10.96
CA LYS A 316 12.56 4.55 10.54
C LYS A 316 12.93 3.17 9.98
N HIS A 317 12.37 2.13 10.59
CA HIS A 317 12.60 0.75 10.21
C HIS A 317 11.28 -0.01 10.16
N GLN A 318 11.18 -0.90 9.17
CA GLN A 318 10.03 -1.77 8.97
C GLN A 318 10.52 -3.14 8.52
N TRP A 319 9.95 -4.18 9.11
CA TRP A 319 10.22 -5.56 8.77
C TRP A 319 8.92 -6.26 8.44
N LYS A 320 8.91 -6.99 7.32
CA LYS A 320 7.77 -7.76 6.86
C LYS A 320 8.09 -9.23 7.03
N LEU A 321 7.31 -9.92 7.84
CA LEU A 321 7.38 -11.34 8.07
C LEU A 321 6.18 -11.99 7.37
N PHE A 322 6.42 -12.88 6.43
CA PHE A 322 5.36 -13.66 5.80
C PHE A 322 5.24 -14.97 6.56
N ILE A 323 4.12 -15.18 7.24
CA ILE A 323 3.86 -16.39 8.01
C ILE A 323 2.85 -17.23 7.23
N SER A 324 3.16 -18.51 7.03
CA SER A 324 2.25 -19.43 6.36
C SER A 324 2.25 -20.82 7.00
N ASP A 325 1.09 -21.46 6.97
CA ASP A 325 0.93 -22.86 7.40
C ASP A 325 1.53 -23.83 6.36
N ILE A 326 2.36 -24.78 6.82
CA ILE A 326 2.94 -25.81 5.96
C ILE A 326 2.00 -27.02 5.96
N PRO A 327 1.44 -27.42 4.81
CA PRO A 327 0.48 -28.51 4.75
C PRO A 327 1.12 -29.90 4.74
N TYR A 328 2.44 -29.99 4.98
CA TYR A 328 3.24 -31.21 4.93
C TYR A 328 3.88 -31.46 6.29
N GLU A 329 4.16 -32.72 6.58
CA GLU A 329 5.03 -33.05 7.70
C GLU A 329 6.48 -32.75 7.31
N VAL A 330 7.12 -31.90 8.09
CA VAL A 330 8.47 -31.42 7.80
C VAL A 330 9.36 -31.62 9.01
N SER A 331 10.50 -32.25 8.80
CA SER A 331 11.62 -32.13 9.73
C SER A 331 12.78 -31.41 9.05
N VAL A 332 13.48 -30.59 9.83
CA VAL A 332 14.69 -29.92 9.41
C VAL A 332 15.84 -30.53 10.20
N SER A 333 16.88 -30.99 9.50
CA SER A 333 18.09 -31.53 10.10
C SER A 333 19.29 -30.64 9.81
N GLY A 334 20.09 -30.34 10.83
CA GLY A 334 21.24 -29.45 10.73
C GLY A 334 20.87 -27.97 10.54
N GLY A 335 21.81 -27.15 10.10
CA GLY A 335 21.64 -25.70 10.00
C GLY A 335 21.76 -24.99 11.36
N ASP A 336 21.91 -23.66 11.30
CA ASP A 336 22.04 -22.86 12.51
C ASP A 336 20.64 -22.44 12.99
N ASN A 337 20.40 -22.55 14.29
CA ASN A 337 19.15 -22.12 14.90
C ASN A 337 19.14 -20.59 15.05
N ILE A 338 18.09 -19.93 14.59
CA ILE A 338 17.95 -18.47 14.66
C ILE A 338 17.89 -17.95 16.10
N THR A 339 17.58 -18.80 17.11
CA THR A 339 17.58 -18.36 18.51
C THR A 339 18.97 -18.23 19.11
N ASP A 340 19.97 -18.94 18.58
CA ASP A 340 21.34 -18.94 19.10
C ASP A 340 22.15 -17.72 18.64
N TRP A 341 21.53 -16.89 17.81
CA TRP A 341 22.00 -15.64 17.23
C TRP A 341 22.32 -14.52 18.27
N HIS A 342 22.26 -14.82 19.57
CA HIS A 342 22.10 -13.83 20.64
C HIS A 342 23.39 -13.12 21.12
N HIS A 343 24.57 -13.46 20.64
CA HIS A 343 25.82 -13.01 21.28
C HIS A 343 26.44 -11.71 20.72
N GLY A 344 25.84 -11.07 19.70
CA GLY A 344 26.55 -10.04 18.92
C GLY A 344 26.03 -8.59 18.96
N GLY A 345 24.77 -8.32 19.30
CA GLY A 345 24.29 -6.94 19.37
C GLY A 345 22.77 -6.71 19.34
N ASN A 346 22.34 -5.66 20.03
CA ASN A 346 20.93 -5.31 20.31
C ASN A 346 20.13 -4.74 19.12
N SER A 347 20.62 -4.84 17.88
CA SER A 347 19.95 -4.22 16.73
C SER A 347 19.47 -5.24 15.70
N VAL A 348 18.18 -5.19 15.35
CA VAL A 348 17.57 -5.96 14.25
C VAL A 348 18.35 -5.82 12.94
N GLY A 349 18.95 -4.67 12.68
CA GLY A 349 19.75 -4.47 11.46
C GLY A 349 20.98 -5.38 11.39
N VAL A 350 21.68 -5.56 12.51
CA VAL A 350 22.80 -6.52 12.60
C VAL A 350 22.26 -7.95 12.51
N ALA A 351 21.08 -8.21 13.07
CA ALA A 351 20.36 -9.48 12.95
C ALA A 351 20.17 -9.95 11.53
N LEU A 352 19.54 -9.08 10.75
CA LEU A 352 19.09 -9.40 9.41
C LEU A 352 20.29 -9.59 8.49
N ARG A 353 21.37 -8.85 8.72
CA ARG A 353 22.65 -9.09 8.03
C ARG A 353 23.25 -10.45 8.38
N GLN A 354 23.15 -10.88 9.64
CA GLN A 354 23.63 -12.20 10.05
C GLN A 354 22.73 -13.34 9.54
N LEU A 355 21.48 -13.07 9.13
CA LEU A 355 20.68 -14.09 8.44
C LEU A 355 21.35 -14.60 7.17
N TYR A 356 22.23 -13.82 6.54
CA TYR A 356 22.98 -14.24 5.37
C TYR A 356 24.04 -15.29 5.71
N THR A 357 24.61 -15.24 6.91
CA THR A 357 25.70 -16.12 7.36
C THR A 357 25.23 -17.44 7.96
N LEU A 358 23.96 -17.57 8.38
CA LEU A 358 23.42 -18.81 8.95
C LEU A 358 23.56 -19.99 7.98
N LYS A 359 23.96 -21.17 8.43
CA LYS A 359 23.95 -22.38 7.58
C LYS A 359 22.52 -22.82 7.30
N THR A 360 22.25 -23.27 6.07
CA THR A 360 20.94 -23.82 5.69
C THR A 360 20.79 -25.24 6.22
N GLY A 361 19.70 -25.51 6.93
CA GLY A 361 19.30 -26.87 7.32
C GLY A 361 18.80 -27.69 6.13
N GLN A 362 18.93 -29.01 6.23
CA GLN A 362 18.38 -29.95 5.26
C GLN A 362 16.90 -30.20 5.57
N LEU A 363 16.05 -29.91 4.60
CA LEU A 363 14.61 -30.14 4.69
C LEU A 363 14.30 -31.60 4.32
N SER A 364 13.59 -32.31 5.18
CA SER A 364 12.98 -33.60 4.81
C SER A 364 11.46 -33.50 4.94
N LEU A 365 10.77 -33.90 3.87
CA LEU A 365 9.31 -33.88 3.79
C LEU A 365 8.81 -35.32 3.94
N PHE A 366 7.93 -35.55 4.91
CA PHE A 366 7.24 -36.81 5.13
C PHE A 366 5.78 -36.72 4.65
N GLY A 367 5.22 -37.86 4.25
CA GLY A 367 3.84 -37.98 3.81
C GLY A 367 3.59 -37.74 2.31
N SER A 368 2.33 -37.91 1.90
CA SER A 368 1.90 -37.77 0.51
C SER A 368 2.09 -36.34 -0.01
N HIS A 369 2.96 -36.16 -1.00
CA HIS A 369 3.22 -34.88 -1.67
C HIS A 369 2.09 -34.43 -2.62
N ALA A 370 0.90 -35.02 -2.52
CA ALA A 370 -0.26 -34.57 -3.26
C ALA A 370 -0.46 -33.07 -2.97
N ARG A 371 -0.63 -32.26 -4.03
CA ARG A 371 -0.51 -30.79 -4.07
C ARG A 371 -1.35 -30.07 -2.99
N ALA A 372 -0.90 -30.06 -1.75
CA ALA A 372 -1.54 -29.32 -0.69
C ALA A 372 -1.04 -27.88 -0.80
N LYS A 373 -1.93 -26.98 -1.25
CA LYS A 373 -1.63 -25.55 -1.23
C LYS A 373 -1.58 -25.09 0.24
N PRO A 374 -0.62 -24.22 0.63
CA PRO A 374 -0.65 -23.59 1.95
C PRO A 374 -2.02 -22.94 2.15
N ARG A 375 -2.67 -23.28 3.27
CA ARG A 375 -4.04 -22.84 3.53
C ARG A 375 -4.03 -21.39 3.97
N ASN A 376 -3.23 -21.08 4.98
CA ASN A 376 -3.20 -19.75 5.57
C ASN A 376 -1.85 -19.09 5.31
N SER A 377 -1.87 -17.87 4.79
CA SER A 377 -0.69 -17.02 4.69
C SER A 377 -1.08 -15.59 5.01
N PHE A 378 -0.37 -14.95 5.93
CA PHE A 378 -0.58 -13.56 6.28
C PHE A 378 0.76 -12.88 6.59
N ILE A 379 0.74 -11.56 6.63
CA ILE A 379 1.93 -10.73 6.83
C ILE A 379 1.88 -10.17 8.24
N VAL A 380 2.98 -10.31 8.97
CA VAL A 380 3.20 -9.56 10.20
C VAL A 380 4.19 -8.44 9.88
N MET A 381 3.75 -7.21 10.01
CA MET A 381 4.59 -6.03 9.83
C MET A 381 5.01 -5.52 11.20
N ILE A 382 6.30 -5.35 11.41
CA ILE A 382 6.86 -4.78 12.63
C ILE A 382 7.56 -3.48 12.26
N SER A 383 7.15 -2.38 12.86
CA SER A 383 7.68 -1.06 12.56
C SER A 383 8.16 -0.35 13.81
N VAL A 384 9.26 0.39 13.68
CA VAL A 384 9.81 1.23 14.76
C VAL A 384 9.61 2.69 14.37
N PRO A 385 8.95 3.50 15.22
CA PRO A 385 8.70 4.91 14.93
C PRO A 385 10.01 5.66 14.78
N GLN A 386 9.99 6.70 13.98
CA GLN A 386 11.14 7.58 13.81
C GLN A 386 11.32 8.44 15.06
N ASP A 387 12.48 8.32 15.72
CA ASP A 387 12.83 9.22 16.83
C ASP A 387 12.83 10.67 16.33
N SER A 388 12.01 11.52 16.95
CA SER A 388 11.82 12.93 16.58
C SER A 388 13.09 13.78 16.75
N ALA A 389 14.12 13.28 17.43
CA ALA A 389 15.35 14.00 17.77
C ALA A 389 16.36 14.15 16.62
N ALA A 390 16.18 13.48 15.48
CA ALA A 390 17.12 13.58 14.36
C ALA A 390 16.85 14.85 13.53
N GLY A 391 17.53 15.96 13.85
CA GLY A 391 17.37 17.25 13.17
C GLY A 391 17.45 17.21 11.63
N LEU A 392 18.16 16.23 11.06
CA LEU A 392 18.21 16.01 9.61
C LEU A 392 16.84 15.65 9.02
N ASN A 393 16.02 14.85 9.70
CA ASN A 393 14.70 14.46 9.18
C ASN A 393 13.75 15.66 9.17
N SER A 394 13.84 16.51 10.19
CA SER A 394 13.10 17.79 10.22
C SER A 394 13.55 18.72 9.09
N PHE A 395 14.86 18.80 8.82
CA PHE A 395 15.38 19.56 7.68
C PHE A 395 14.90 18.98 6.34
N LEU A 396 14.97 17.66 6.14
CA LEU A 396 14.47 17.01 4.93
C LEU A 396 12.96 17.22 4.74
N LYS A 397 12.17 17.21 5.83
CA LYS A 397 10.73 17.53 5.82
C LYS A 397 10.50 18.97 5.38
N ALA A 398 11.25 19.92 5.90
CA ALA A 398 11.16 21.31 5.47
C ALA A 398 11.57 21.47 3.99
N LEU A 399 12.66 20.81 3.58
CA LEU A 399 13.15 20.84 2.21
C LEU A 399 12.15 20.23 1.23
N SER A 400 11.52 19.10 1.56
CA SER A 400 10.51 18.47 0.69
C SER A 400 9.32 19.40 0.47
N LYS A 401 8.89 20.16 1.50
CA LYS A 401 7.83 21.17 1.38
C LYS A 401 8.25 22.35 0.52
N VAL A 402 9.46 22.90 0.70
CA VAL A 402 9.98 23.98 -0.14
C VAL A 402 10.09 23.54 -1.60
N CYS A 403 10.60 22.32 -1.86
CA CYS A 403 10.63 21.75 -3.20
C CYS A 403 9.23 21.58 -3.79
N SER A 404 8.26 21.10 -3.02
CA SER A 404 6.87 20.97 -3.48
C SER A 404 6.28 22.33 -3.87
N ILE A 405 6.47 23.37 -3.06
CA ILE A 405 6.02 24.75 -3.37
C ILE A 405 6.71 25.26 -4.63
N GLY A 406 8.03 25.05 -4.75
CA GLY A 406 8.81 25.46 -5.91
C GLY A 406 8.32 24.80 -7.21
N VAL A 407 8.03 23.50 -7.19
CA VAL A 407 7.51 22.80 -8.38
C VAL A 407 6.13 23.31 -8.78
N PHE A 408 5.26 23.62 -7.83
CA PHE A 408 3.96 24.22 -8.15
C PHE A 408 4.10 25.63 -8.71
N ALA A 409 4.96 26.48 -8.14
CA ALA A 409 5.22 27.83 -8.65
C ALA A 409 5.80 27.82 -10.07
N VAL A 410 6.79 26.95 -10.32
CA VAL A 410 7.37 26.74 -11.67
C VAL A 410 6.31 26.22 -12.63
N GLY A 411 5.46 25.28 -12.19
CA GLY A 411 4.32 24.80 -12.97
C GLY A 411 3.36 25.92 -13.37
N THR A 412 2.92 26.73 -12.41
CA THR A 412 2.01 27.86 -12.68
C THR A 412 2.63 28.84 -13.67
N ALA A 413 3.92 29.15 -13.53
CA ALA A 413 4.64 30.00 -14.49
C ALA A 413 4.74 29.37 -15.89
N LEU A 414 5.05 28.06 -15.97
CA LEU A 414 5.10 27.31 -17.24
C LEU A 414 3.75 27.35 -17.96
N PHE A 415 2.66 27.05 -17.25
CA PHE A 415 1.31 27.05 -17.85
C PHE A 415 0.83 28.46 -18.21
N ALA A 416 1.06 29.46 -17.34
CA ALA A 416 0.68 30.84 -17.62
C ALA A 416 1.46 31.46 -18.80
N SER A 417 2.70 31.00 -19.04
CA SER A 417 3.52 31.44 -20.17
C SER A 417 3.28 30.65 -21.45
N SER A 418 2.51 29.56 -21.40
CA SER A 418 2.19 28.75 -22.58
C SER A 418 1.34 29.53 -23.58
N GLN A 419 1.77 29.53 -24.84
CA GLN A 419 1.11 30.18 -25.97
C GLN A 419 0.48 29.14 -26.90
N PHE A 420 -0.46 29.60 -27.71
CA PHE A 420 -1.18 28.78 -28.70
C PHE A 420 -2.00 27.62 -28.13
N LEU A 421 -2.21 27.58 -26.82
CA LEU A 421 -3.02 26.56 -26.17
C LEU A 421 -4.51 26.81 -26.44
N SER A 422 -5.20 25.92 -27.15
CA SER A 422 -6.65 26.04 -27.30
C SER A 422 -7.38 25.72 -26.01
N LEU A 423 -8.45 26.46 -25.73
CA LEU A 423 -9.28 26.25 -24.54
C LEU A 423 -9.88 24.85 -24.49
N LEU A 424 -10.30 24.31 -25.63
CA LEU A 424 -10.87 22.95 -25.72
C LEU A 424 -9.84 21.89 -25.29
N MET A 425 -8.59 22.02 -25.76
CA MET A 425 -7.51 21.09 -25.43
C MET A 425 -7.07 21.23 -23.97
N ALA A 426 -7.01 22.46 -23.45
CA ALA A 426 -6.77 22.73 -22.04
C ALA A 426 -7.84 22.05 -21.16
N CYS A 427 -9.13 22.28 -21.47
CA CYS A 427 -10.24 21.65 -20.75
C CYS A 427 -10.19 20.13 -20.83
N MET A 428 -9.97 19.55 -22.02
CA MET A 428 -9.84 18.11 -22.20
C MET A 428 -8.71 17.54 -21.34
N ALA A 429 -7.53 18.16 -21.37
CA ALA A 429 -6.38 17.71 -20.60
C ALA A 429 -6.63 17.78 -19.10
N ILE A 430 -7.20 18.90 -18.61
CA ILE A 430 -7.57 19.05 -17.21
C ILE A 430 -8.60 17.99 -16.82
N THR A 431 -9.67 17.81 -17.59
CA THR A 431 -10.70 16.82 -17.26
C THR A 431 -10.11 15.42 -17.21
N VAL A 432 -9.31 15.01 -18.20
CA VAL A 432 -8.67 13.68 -18.21
C VAL A 432 -7.72 13.50 -17.02
N ILE A 433 -6.89 14.51 -16.73
CA ILE A 433 -5.95 14.50 -15.61
C ILE A 433 -6.68 14.42 -14.27
N LEU A 434 -7.71 15.24 -14.07
CA LEU A 434 -8.49 15.26 -12.83
C LEU A 434 -9.31 13.98 -12.66
N CYS A 435 -9.90 13.46 -13.73
CA CYS A 435 -10.55 12.15 -13.70
C CYS A 435 -9.55 11.06 -13.32
N ALA A 436 -8.37 11.03 -13.94
CA ALA A 436 -7.32 10.08 -13.61
C ALA A 436 -6.89 10.18 -12.13
N ALA A 437 -6.81 11.40 -11.59
CA ALA A 437 -6.48 11.64 -10.19
C ALA A 437 -7.56 11.14 -9.23
N VAL A 438 -8.81 11.55 -9.45
CA VAL A 438 -9.96 11.19 -8.61
C VAL A 438 -10.21 9.69 -8.66
N PHE A 439 -10.32 9.11 -9.85
CA PHE A 439 -10.55 7.67 -10.01
C PHE A 439 -9.34 6.84 -9.57
N GLY A 440 -8.11 7.31 -9.80
CA GLY A 440 -6.90 6.68 -9.29
C GLY A 440 -6.94 6.53 -7.77
N ARG A 441 -7.36 7.59 -7.06
CA ARG A 441 -7.58 7.57 -5.62
C ARG A 441 -8.71 6.62 -5.21
N THR A 442 -9.87 6.70 -5.86
CA THR A 442 -10.99 5.80 -5.55
C THR A 442 -10.62 4.33 -5.73
N ILE A 443 -9.87 4.00 -6.80
CA ILE A 443 -9.39 2.64 -7.05
C ILE A 443 -8.37 2.22 -6.00
N ALA A 444 -7.42 3.09 -5.63
CA ALA A 444 -6.46 2.80 -4.56
C ALA A 444 -7.19 2.50 -3.23
N GLY A 445 -8.16 3.34 -2.86
CA GLY A 445 -9.03 3.13 -1.69
C GLY A 445 -9.78 1.80 -1.76
N TRP A 446 -10.36 1.47 -2.92
CA TRP A 446 -11.09 0.21 -3.12
C TRP A 446 -10.19 -1.02 -3.00
N ILE A 447 -8.97 -0.96 -3.56
CA ILE A 447 -7.97 -2.02 -3.40
C ILE A 447 -7.63 -2.21 -1.92
N ILE A 448 -7.36 -1.12 -1.19
CA ILE A 448 -7.03 -1.18 0.24
C ILE A 448 -8.21 -1.76 1.03
N MET A 449 -9.43 -1.31 0.79
CA MET A 449 -10.63 -1.85 1.45
C MET A 449 -10.79 -3.35 1.19
N GLY A 450 -10.58 -3.80 -0.04
CA GLY A 450 -10.64 -5.23 -0.39
C GLY A 450 -9.54 -6.05 0.29
N ILE A 451 -8.34 -5.48 0.43
CA ILE A 451 -7.26 -6.09 1.18
C ILE A 451 -7.62 -6.13 2.67
N GLU A 452 -8.05 -5.02 3.27
CA GLU A 452 -8.42 -4.91 4.68
C GLU A 452 -9.53 -5.90 5.08
N GLN A 453 -10.50 -6.15 4.20
CA GLN A 453 -11.56 -7.15 4.43
C GLN A 453 -11.03 -8.58 4.60
N SER A 454 -9.88 -8.92 4.00
CA SER A 454 -9.23 -10.22 4.17
C SER A 454 -8.28 -10.29 5.37
N GLU A 455 -8.19 -9.19 6.14
CA GLU A 455 -7.22 -8.94 7.21
C GLU A 455 -5.82 -9.55 7.00
N PRO A 456 -5.16 -9.42 5.84
CA PRO A 456 -3.98 -10.22 5.53
C PRO A 456 -2.74 -9.73 6.25
N MET A 457 -2.86 -8.67 7.06
CA MET A 457 -1.76 -8.04 7.75
C MET A 457 -2.07 -7.85 9.24
N VAL A 458 -1.11 -8.21 10.09
CA VAL A 458 -1.05 -7.78 11.48
C VAL A 458 0.09 -6.77 11.60
N HIS A 459 -0.23 -5.55 12.03
CA HIS A 459 0.78 -4.52 12.24
C HIS A 459 1.09 -4.39 13.74
N TYR A 460 2.36 -4.49 14.09
CA TYR A 460 2.90 -4.21 15.41
C TYR A 460 3.85 -3.01 15.35
N ILE A 461 3.62 -2.01 16.20
CA ILE A 461 4.49 -0.84 16.35
C ILE A 461 5.31 -1.03 17.61
N ALA A 462 6.61 -1.30 17.45
CA ALA A 462 7.56 -1.45 18.55
C ALA A 462 8.10 -0.08 18.95
N SER A 463 8.30 0.17 20.25
CA SER A 463 8.80 1.47 20.72
C SER A 463 10.27 1.72 20.33
N ASN A 464 11.07 0.66 20.24
CA ASN A 464 12.47 0.72 19.87
C ASN A 464 12.88 -0.54 19.06
N THR A 465 14.13 -0.55 18.57
CA THR A 465 14.66 -1.68 17.79
C THR A 465 14.86 -2.94 18.63
N GLU A 466 15.11 -2.81 19.93
CA GLU A 466 15.29 -3.95 20.83
C GLU A 466 13.98 -4.72 21.00
N GLU A 467 12.88 -4.01 21.25
CA GLU A 467 11.53 -4.56 21.31
C GLU A 467 11.12 -5.20 19.99
N ALA A 468 11.45 -4.57 18.85
CA ALA A 468 11.21 -5.19 17.55
C ALA A 468 11.98 -6.51 17.39
N THR A 469 13.22 -6.57 17.87
CA THR A 469 14.04 -7.80 17.85
C THR A 469 13.39 -8.89 18.69
N ASP A 470 12.96 -8.53 19.90
CA ASP A 470 12.30 -9.44 20.83
C ASP A 470 10.98 -10.00 20.24
N VAL A 471 10.17 -9.14 19.61
CA VAL A 471 8.94 -9.55 18.94
C VAL A 471 9.23 -10.47 17.76
N ILE A 472 10.21 -10.16 16.92
CA ILE A 472 10.63 -11.04 15.80
C ILE A 472 11.07 -12.40 16.34
N LYS A 473 11.89 -12.42 17.39
CA LYS A 473 12.36 -13.65 18.04
C LYS A 473 11.18 -14.47 18.56
N ARG A 474 10.23 -13.80 19.23
CA ARG A 474 9.03 -14.44 19.76
C ARG A 474 8.18 -15.06 18.65
N LEU A 475 7.95 -14.33 17.55
CA LEU A 475 7.23 -14.83 16.37
C LEU A 475 7.91 -16.03 15.70
N LEU A 476 9.25 -16.01 15.60
CA LEU A 476 10.03 -17.14 15.10
C LEU A 476 10.02 -18.33 16.06
N SER A 477 9.84 -18.06 17.35
CA SER A 477 9.78 -19.07 18.39
C SER A 477 8.40 -19.67 18.59
N ILE A 478 7.36 -19.14 17.93
CA ILE A 478 6.00 -19.68 17.97
C ILE A 478 6.08 -21.12 17.52
N ASP A 479 6.10 -21.99 18.52
CA ASP A 479 5.84 -23.38 18.31
C ASP A 479 4.32 -23.48 18.25
N THR A 480 3.83 -24.05 17.16
CA THR A 480 2.42 -24.34 17.05
C THR A 480 2.03 -25.50 17.95
N THR A 481 3.00 -26.22 18.56
CA THR A 481 2.76 -27.24 19.60
C THR A 481 1.61 -26.77 20.44
N MET A 482 0.47 -27.44 20.27
CA MET A 482 -0.65 -27.24 21.15
C MET A 482 -0.03 -27.57 22.49
N ASP A 483 0.14 -26.54 23.31
CA ASP A 483 -0.17 -26.65 24.72
C ASP A 483 -1.61 -27.14 24.75
N LEU A 484 -1.81 -28.43 24.44
CA LEU A 484 -2.95 -29.20 24.85
C LEU A 484 -2.86 -29.01 26.34
N GLU A 485 -3.64 -28.06 26.84
CA GLU A 485 -3.79 -27.82 28.25
C GLU A 485 -3.82 -29.21 28.88
N PRO A 486 -2.95 -29.53 29.84
CA PRO A 486 -2.87 -30.89 30.37
C PRO A 486 -4.24 -31.42 30.82
N GLY A 487 -5.20 -30.51 31.12
CA GLY A 487 -6.61 -30.80 31.33
C GLY A 487 -7.40 -31.37 30.13
N VAL A 488 -7.12 -31.00 28.88
CA VAL A 488 -7.80 -31.54 27.69
C VAL A 488 -7.32 -32.95 27.38
N LEU A 489 -6.02 -33.22 27.49
CA LEU A 489 -5.47 -34.58 27.39
C LEU A 489 -6.01 -35.48 28.51
N ALA A 490 -6.10 -34.97 29.74
CA ALA A 490 -6.73 -35.69 30.85
C ALA A 490 -8.22 -35.96 30.63
N ARG A 491 -8.95 -35.04 29.98
CA ARG A 491 -10.39 -35.19 29.69
C ARG A 491 -10.67 -36.13 28.51
N VAL A 492 -9.77 -36.19 27.52
CA VAL A 492 -9.84 -37.17 26.43
C VAL A 492 -9.44 -38.57 26.94
N GLN A 493 -8.44 -38.69 27.82
CA GLN A 493 -8.09 -39.96 28.48
C GLN A 493 -9.15 -40.45 29.48
N SER A 494 -9.88 -39.54 30.15
CA SER A 494 -11.01 -39.93 31.01
C SER A 494 -12.26 -40.31 30.20
N SER A 495 -12.44 -39.73 29.01
CA SER A 495 -13.55 -40.09 28.10
C SER A 495 -13.35 -41.45 27.43
N THR A 496 -12.11 -41.86 27.12
CA THR A 496 -11.86 -43.20 26.56
C THR A 496 -12.03 -44.30 27.62
N THR A 497 -11.65 -44.04 28.87
CA THR A 497 -11.92 -44.95 29.99
C THR A 497 -13.39 -45.01 30.40
N GLY A 498 -14.18 -43.97 30.11
CA GLY A 498 -15.64 -43.98 30.25
C GLY A 498 -16.36 -44.81 29.16
N LEU A 499 -15.84 -44.80 27.92
CA LEU A 499 -16.41 -45.58 26.82
C LEU A 499 -16.19 -47.09 26.99
N ASP A 500 -15.03 -47.50 27.53
CA ASP A 500 -14.77 -48.89 27.91
C ASP A 500 -15.68 -49.38 29.06
N LYS A 501 -16.10 -48.47 29.96
CA LYS A 501 -17.10 -48.78 30.99
C LYS A 501 -18.54 -48.84 30.46
N MET A 502 -18.86 -48.13 29.37
CA MET A 502 -20.18 -48.21 28.74
C MET A 502 -20.33 -49.42 27.81
N MET A 503 -19.25 -49.88 27.16
CA MET A 503 -19.28 -51.12 26.36
C MET A 503 -19.33 -52.39 27.21
N ASN A 504 -19.05 -52.31 28.51
CA ASN A 504 -19.19 -53.45 29.43
C ASN A 504 -20.52 -53.48 30.21
N ASN A 505 -21.46 -52.58 29.90
CA ASN A 505 -22.74 -52.48 30.60
C ASN A 505 -23.94 -52.45 29.64
N THR A 506 -23.85 -53.22 28.55
CA THR A 506 -24.97 -53.44 27.61
C THR A 506 -25.66 -54.77 27.92
N HIS A 507 -26.21 -54.90 29.13
CA HIS A 507 -27.31 -55.81 29.40
C HIS A 507 -28.31 -55.14 30.35
N MET A 508 -29.57 -55.19 29.95
CA MET A 508 -30.77 -54.70 30.64
C MET A 508 -31.01 -53.18 30.61
N ARG A 509 -31.90 -52.77 29.70
CA ARG A 509 -33.05 -51.96 30.12
C ARG A 509 -34.29 -52.30 29.30
N GLN A 510 -35.24 -52.90 30.00
CA GLN A 510 -36.60 -53.18 29.56
C GLN A 510 -37.37 -51.89 29.33
N TYR A 511 -38.28 -52.00 28.36
CA TYR A 511 -39.36 -51.10 28.04
C TYR A 511 -40.22 -50.75 29.27
N HIS A 512 -40.46 -49.46 29.48
CA HIS A 512 -41.69 -49.01 30.12
C HIS A 512 -42.25 -47.79 29.38
N THR A 513 -43.42 -48.02 28.80
CA THR A 513 -44.40 -47.06 28.33
C THR A 513 -45.11 -46.40 29.52
N ALA A 514 -45.24 -45.07 29.53
CA ALA A 514 -46.31 -44.37 30.25
C ALA A 514 -46.61 -43.00 29.62
N SER A 515 -47.89 -42.65 29.70
CA SER A 515 -48.65 -41.61 29.01
C SER A 515 -48.56 -40.21 29.67
N PRO A 516 -49.20 -39.17 29.11
CA PRO A 516 -48.91 -37.76 29.35
C PRO A 516 -49.75 -37.14 30.48
N SER A 517 -49.28 -36.02 31.04
CA SER A 517 -50.10 -35.12 31.86
C SER A 517 -49.68 -33.66 31.68
N ASP A 518 -50.71 -32.85 31.45
CA ASP A 518 -50.82 -31.39 31.41
C ASP A 518 -50.05 -30.59 32.47
N GLN A 519 -49.74 -29.32 32.12
CA GLN A 519 -50.10 -28.05 32.81
C GLN A 519 -49.00 -26.98 32.58
N THR A 520 -49.24 -25.95 31.75
CA THR A 520 -49.87 -24.62 31.99
C THR A 520 -48.88 -23.51 32.36
N THR A 521 -49.06 -22.37 31.67
CA THR A 521 -48.78 -20.96 32.06
C THR A 521 -47.31 -20.52 32.11
N ASP A 522 -46.85 -19.35 31.64
CA ASP A 522 -47.45 -18.01 31.59
C ASP A 522 -46.91 -17.15 30.42
N PHE A 523 -47.80 -16.32 29.87
CA PHE A 523 -47.52 -15.19 28.99
C PHE A 523 -47.58 -13.92 29.85
N GLU A 524 -46.49 -13.17 29.96
CA GLU A 524 -46.53 -11.80 30.48
C GLU A 524 -46.38 -10.81 29.32
N ALA A 525 -47.42 -10.00 29.18
CA ALA A 525 -47.46 -8.78 28.41
C ALA A 525 -47.25 -7.57 29.35
N ILE A 526 -47.21 -6.36 28.76
CA ILE A 526 -47.32 -5.03 29.38
C ILE A 526 -45.93 -4.43 29.76
N ASN A 527 -45.51 -3.21 29.40
CA ASN A 527 -46.23 -1.99 29.05
C ASN A 527 -45.41 -1.06 28.12
N LEU A 528 -46.13 -0.35 27.25
CA LEU A 528 -45.72 0.95 26.74
C LEU A 528 -45.72 1.96 27.89
N ASP A 529 -44.77 2.88 27.90
CA ASP A 529 -45.07 4.21 28.40
C ASP A 529 -44.43 5.30 27.55
N ALA A 530 -45.23 6.34 27.35
CA ALA A 530 -45.01 7.45 26.44
C ALA A 530 -44.68 8.72 27.23
N SER A 531 -44.26 9.74 26.47
CA SER A 531 -44.16 11.16 26.84
C SER A 531 -42.81 11.60 27.45
N ARG A 532 -42.05 12.41 26.71
CA ARG A 532 -42.21 13.88 26.63
C ARG A 532 -41.11 14.49 25.75
N HIS A 533 -41.56 15.11 24.66
CA HIS A 533 -40.94 16.27 24.02
C HIS A 533 -41.09 17.51 24.93
N PRO A 534 -40.25 18.57 24.84
CA PRO A 534 -40.34 19.56 23.75
C PRO A 534 -38.97 20.16 23.31
N SER A 535 -38.67 20.30 22.01
CA SER A 535 -39.03 21.38 21.06
C SER A 535 -37.96 22.48 20.93
N MET A 536 -37.44 22.66 19.71
CA MET A 536 -37.33 23.92 18.93
C MET A 536 -36.41 23.62 17.72
N ALA A 537 -36.92 23.48 16.49
CA ALA A 537 -37.32 24.52 15.53
C ALA A 537 -36.09 25.34 15.04
N GLN A 538 -35.77 25.53 13.75
CA GLN A 538 -36.54 25.68 12.49
C GLN A 538 -35.68 25.12 11.31
N ASN A 539 -36.17 24.39 10.30
CA ASN A 539 -37.05 24.74 9.16
C ASN A 539 -36.52 25.97 8.36
N ILE A 540 -36.30 25.96 7.03
CA ILE A 540 -37.32 25.95 5.95
C ILE A 540 -36.67 25.78 4.54
N TYR A 541 -37.21 24.80 3.76
CA TYR A 541 -37.62 24.76 2.33
C TYR A 541 -36.64 24.96 1.14
N SER A 542 -36.81 24.33 -0.05
CA SER A 542 -37.81 23.36 -0.57
C SER A 542 -37.38 22.70 -1.90
N ARG A 543 -37.98 21.52 -2.16
CA ARG A 543 -38.66 20.99 -3.38
C ARG A 543 -38.07 21.27 -4.78
N ASP A 544 -37.97 20.29 -5.67
CA ASP A 544 -39.13 19.63 -6.29
C ASP A 544 -38.99 18.13 -6.54
N ALA A 545 -40.13 17.45 -6.41
CA ALA A 545 -40.38 16.10 -6.91
C ALA A 545 -41.72 16.11 -7.66
N LYS A 546 -41.80 15.40 -8.80
CA LYS A 546 -43.04 14.76 -9.26
C LYS A 546 -42.75 13.49 -10.08
N PRO A 547 -43.69 12.51 -10.09
CA PRO A 547 -43.46 11.11 -10.50
C PRO A 547 -44.28 10.66 -11.73
N LEU A 548 -43.93 9.52 -12.35
CA LEU A 548 -44.78 8.65 -13.19
C LEU A 548 -44.02 7.29 -13.31
N SER A 549 -44.45 6.15 -12.75
CA SER A 549 -45.60 5.28 -13.00
C SER A 549 -45.53 4.40 -14.27
N ALA A 550 -45.63 3.09 -14.01
CA ALA A 550 -46.10 1.99 -14.86
C ALA A 550 -45.21 1.49 -16.01
N GLN A 551 -44.83 0.20 -15.99
CA GLN A 551 -45.42 -0.82 -16.88
C GLN A 551 -45.01 -2.24 -16.45
N ALA A 552 -46.01 -3.12 -16.38
CA ALA A 552 -45.91 -4.54 -16.06
C ALA A 552 -46.02 -5.40 -17.33
N ASP A 553 -45.61 -6.66 -17.16
CA ASP A 553 -46.09 -7.88 -17.81
C ASP A 553 -45.47 -8.44 -19.10
N HIS A 554 -45.47 -9.79 -19.10
CA HIS A 554 -45.17 -10.79 -20.14
C HIS A 554 -43.66 -11.08 -20.39
N ILE A 555 -43.14 -12.32 -20.36
CA ILE A 555 -43.69 -13.62 -20.79
C ILE A 555 -43.10 -14.77 -19.94
N SER A 556 -43.98 -15.63 -19.43
CA SER A 556 -43.73 -17.01 -19.04
C SER A 556 -43.94 -17.93 -20.24
N GLN A 557 -43.04 -18.90 -20.47
CA GLN A 557 -43.29 -20.21 -21.09
C GLN A 557 -41.95 -20.89 -21.37
N ILE A 558 -41.67 -22.02 -20.71
CA ILE A 558 -41.28 -23.29 -21.35
C ILE A 558 -41.59 -24.39 -20.34
N SER A 559 -42.49 -25.27 -20.78
CA SER A 559 -43.07 -26.38 -20.07
C SER A 559 -42.35 -27.68 -20.45
N THR A 560 -42.08 -28.53 -19.45
CA THR A 560 -42.25 -30.00 -19.42
C THR A 560 -41.96 -30.85 -20.69
N ARG A 561 -40.95 -31.73 -20.60
CA ARG A 561 -40.88 -33.13 -21.12
C ARG A 561 -39.48 -33.65 -20.75
N SER A 562 -39.20 -34.87 -20.30
CA SER A 562 -39.95 -36.14 -20.26
C SER A 562 -39.22 -37.10 -19.30
N GLN A 563 -39.98 -37.94 -18.60
CA GLN A 563 -39.50 -39.16 -17.95
C GLN A 563 -39.13 -40.25 -18.99
N GLY A 564 -38.19 -41.11 -18.60
CA GLY A 564 -37.80 -42.38 -19.25
C GLY A 564 -36.43 -42.79 -18.68
N LEU A 565 -36.35 -43.53 -17.57
CA LEU A 565 -36.43 -44.99 -17.40
C LEU A 565 -35.24 -45.76 -18.04
N GLN A 566 -34.65 -46.67 -17.23
CA GLN A 566 -33.64 -47.71 -17.54
C GLN A 566 -32.18 -47.23 -17.65
N ASP A 567 -31.15 -47.82 -17.00
CA ASP A 567 -31.01 -49.11 -16.34
C ASP A 567 -29.93 -49.08 -15.25
N ALA A 568 -30.11 -49.98 -14.29
CA ALA A 568 -29.20 -50.28 -13.20
C ALA A 568 -27.83 -50.79 -13.70
N LYS A 569 -26.75 -50.22 -13.16
CA LYS A 569 -25.49 -50.95 -12.98
C LYS A 569 -25.02 -50.79 -11.54
N MET A 570 -25.53 -51.71 -10.74
CA MET A 570 -25.12 -52.02 -9.38
C MET A 570 -23.65 -52.46 -9.44
N GLN A 571 -22.74 -51.55 -9.09
CA GLN A 571 -21.36 -51.90 -8.81
C GLN A 571 -21.14 -51.65 -7.33
N SER A 572 -21.01 -52.75 -6.60
CA SER A 572 -20.81 -52.86 -5.18
C SER A 572 -19.57 -52.06 -4.74
N ASP A 573 -19.80 -50.91 -4.10
CA ASP A 573 -18.79 -50.24 -3.29
C ASP A 573 -18.51 -51.09 -2.05
N PRO A 574 -17.24 -51.45 -1.77
CA PRO A 574 -16.92 -52.20 -0.58
C PRO A 574 -17.15 -51.34 0.65
N LEU A 575 -17.80 -51.97 1.62
CA LEU A 575 -18.02 -51.53 2.99
C LEU A 575 -16.92 -50.62 3.52
N PHE A 576 -17.37 -49.49 4.09
CA PHE A 576 -16.80 -48.80 5.24
C PHE A 576 -15.66 -49.58 5.93
N SER A 577 -14.41 -49.18 5.64
CA SER A 577 -13.28 -49.53 6.50
C SER A 577 -13.32 -48.61 7.73
N PRO A 578 -13.51 -49.13 8.96
CA PRO A 578 -13.59 -48.31 10.18
C PRO A 578 -12.23 -47.74 10.63
N SER A 579 -11.22 -47.76 9.77
CA SER A 579 -9.83 -47.43 10.08
C SER A 579 -9.39 -46.03 9.63
N ALA A 580 -10.33 -45.14 9.28
CA ALA A 580 -10.10 -43.69 9.41
C ALA A 580 -10.14 -43.29 10.90
N VAL A 581 -9.33 -43.98 11.71
CA VAL A 581 -8.92 -43.50 13.03
C VAL A 581 -8.44 -42.09 12.79
N ALA A 582 -9.08 -41.11 13.45
CA ALA A 582 -8.73 -39.71 13.37
C ALA A 582 -7.21 -39.61 13.56
N ASN A 583 -6.48 -39.46 12.45
CA ASN A 583 -5.03 -39.30 12.52
C ASN A 583 -4.82 -38.13 13.47
N PRO A 584 -4.06 -38.33 14.57
CA PRO A 584 -3.81 -37.27 15.53
C PRO A 584 -3.41 -36.06 14.70
N LEU A 585 -4.11 -34.94 14.87
CA LEU A 585 -3.94 -33.72 14.08
C LEU A 585 -2.45 -33.37 14.08
N TYR A 586 -1.72 -33.87 13.09
CA TYR A 586 -0.29 -33.69 13.01
C TYR A 586 -0.08 -32.22 12.84
N LEU A 587 0.57 -31.69 13.86
CA LEU A 587 0.55 -30.29 14.09
C LEU A 587 1.48 -29.64 13.10
N ARG A 588 0.89 -28.82 12.25
CA ARG A 588 1.60 -28.24 11.13
C ARG A 588 2.53 -27.15 11.63
N LYS A 589 3.80 -27.25 11.28
CA LYS A 589 4.80 -26.25 11.63
C LYS A 589 4.58 -24.98 10.80
N PRO A 590 4.68 -23.79 11.39
CA PRO A 590 4.62 -22.55 10.63
C PRO A 590 5.91 -22.39 9.82
N GLN A 591 5.76 -21.89 8.60
CA GLN A 591 6.83 -21.33 7.79
C GLN A 591 6.84 -19.82 8.02
N VAL A 592 8.02 -19.28 8.36
CA VAL A 592 8.22 -17.83 8.48
C VAL A 592 9.22 -17.39 7.43
N GLU A 593 8.89 -16.37 6.66
CA GLU A 593 9.79 -15.77 5.69
C GLU A 593 10.10 -14.32 6.04
N ILE A 594 11.39 -14.01 6.11
CA ILE A 594 11.92 -12.67 6.46
C ILE A 594 12.98 -12.29 5.43
N GLU A 595 12.79 -11.18 4.72
CA GLU A 595 13.72 -10.71 3.68
C GLU A 595 14.11 -11.79 2.65
N GLY A 596 13.18 -12.67 2.29
CA GLY A 596 13.41 -13.78 1.35
C GLY A 596 14.08 -15.02 1.95
N HIS A 597 14.51 -14.97 3.22
CA HIS A 597 14.97 -16.15 3.96
C HIS A 597 13.78 -16.90 4.52
N ILE A 598 13.72 -18.21 4.27
CA ILE A 598 12.62 -19.08 4.70
C ILE A 598 13.09 -19.90 5.89
N PHE A 599 12.33 -19.82 6.98
CA PHE A 599 12.55 -20.53 8.23
C PHE A 599 11.42 -21.53 8.48
N VAL A 600 11.82 -22.70 8.94
CA VAL A 600 10.94 -23.75 9.45
C VAL A 600 11.57 -24.25 10.73
N ASP A 601 10.81 -24.33 11.81
CA ASP A 601 11.33 -24.80 13.10
C ASP A 601 12.58 -24.04 13.56
N ARG A 602 12.54 -22.70 13.44
CA ARG A 602 13.64 -21.78 13.79
C ARG A 602 14.93 -21.94 12.96
N GLN A 603 14.98 -22.88 12.02
CA GLN A 603 16.14 -23.13 11.17
C GLN A 603 15.91 -22.58 9.77
N ARG A 604 16.96 -21.97 9.19
CA ARG A 604 16.91 -21.46 7.81
C ARG A 604 16.94 -22.63 6.84
N VAL A 605 15.90 -22.82 6.04
CA VAL A 605 15.84 -23.92 5.06
C VAL A 605 16.21 -23.47 3.65
N TRP A 606 15.90 -22.21 3.30
CA TRP A 606 16.15 -21.72 1.95
C TRP A 606 16.20 -20.18 1.88
N ARG A 607 16.57 -19.66 0.70
CA ARG A 607 16.52 -18.24 0.37
C ARG A 607 15.97 -18.02 -1.04
N ARG A 608 14.96 -17.15 -1.20
CA ARG A 608 14.45 -16.70 -2.50
C ARG A 608 14.82 -15.25 -2.79
N SER A 609 14.71 -14.86 -4.06
CA SER A 609 14.87 -13.47 -4.45
C SER A 609 13.82 -12.58 -3.76
N VAL A 610 14.26 -11.44 -3.24
CA VAL A 610 13.39 -10.44 -2.59
C VAL A 610 12.60 -9.62 -3.62
N LEU A 611 13.02 -9.64 -4.89
CA LEU A 611 12.43 -8.80 -5.94
C LEU A 611 10.91 -9.01 -6.11
N PRO A 612 10.36 -10.24 -6.17
CA PRO A 612 8.92 -10.43 -6.27
C PRO A 612 8.16 -9.89 -5.06
N LEU A 613 8.71 -10.05 -3.85
CA LEU A 613 8.13 -9.47 -2.63
C LEU A 613 8.16 -7.94 -2.64
N MET A 614 9.26 -7.36 -3.12
CA MET A 614 9.44 -5.91 -3.18
C MET A 614 8.52 -5.27 -4.22
N ILE A 615 8.20 -5.95 -5.33
CA ILE A 615 7.35 -5.41 -6.39
C ILE A 615 5.87 -5.71 -6.12
N LEU A 616 5.56 -6.97 -5.83
CA LEU A 616 4.18 -7.47 -5.74
C LEU A 616 3.60 -7.42 -4.33
N GLY A 617 4.45 -7.30 -3.30
CA GLY A 617 4.02 -7.29 -1.90
C GLY A 617 3.16 -8.50 -1.56
N ILE A 618 1.91 -8.27 -1.12
CA ILE A 618 0.97 -9.33 -0.74
C ILE A 618 0.54 -10.21 -1.92
N MET A 619 0.67 -9.72 -3.15
CA MET A 619 0.36 -10.50 -4.35
C MET A 619 1.43 -11.55 -4.68
N ALA A 620 2.61 -11.45 -4.05
CA ALA A 620 3.63 -12.46 -4.19
C ALA A 620 3.12 -13.77 -3.58
N ARG A 621 3.19 -14.85 -4.37
CA ARG A 621 2.76 -16.16 -3.87
C ARG A 621 3.63 -16.56 -2.66
N PRO A 622 3.02 -17.12 -1.59
CA PRO A 622 3.79 -17.69 -0.49
C PRO A 622 4.76 -18.74 -1.05
N PHE A 623 5.93 -18.84 -0.43
CA PHE A 623 6.92 -19.83 -0.86
C PHE A 623 6.39 -21.25 -0.62
N ASP A 624 6.41 -22.08 -1.66
CA ASP A 624 5.93 -23.47 -1.61
C ASP A 624 7.13 -24.41 -1.45
N LEU A 625 7.38 -24.84 -0.21
CA LEU A 625 8.45 -25.77 0.15
C LEU A 625 8.36 -27.10 -0.63
N GLY A 626 7.15 -27.61 -0.87
CA GLY A 626 6.96 -28.89 -1.57
C GLY A 626 7.29 -28.79 -3.06
N ARG A 627 6.94 -27.68 -3.72
CA ARG A 627 7.39 -27.41 -5.10
C ARG A 627 8.90 -27.22 -5.17
N PHE A 628 9.48 -26.54 -4.18
CA PHE A 628 10.91 -26.32 -4.13
C PHE A 628 11.70 -27.62 -3.95
N TYR A 629 11.31 -28.45 -2.97
CA TYR A 629 11.94 -29.73 -2.65
C TYR A 629 11.95 -30.67 -3.86
N ARG A 630 10.82 -30.78 -4.59
CA ARG A 630 10.73 -31.60 -5.82
C ARG A 630 11.62 -31.14 -6.96
N LYS A 631 12.04 -29.87 -6.99
CA LYS A 631 12.89 -29.33 -8.04
C LYS A 631 14.38 -29.61 -7.80
N HIS A 632 14.79 -29.85 -6.55
CA HIS A 632 16.20 -29.97 -6.15
C HIS A 632 16.59 -31.36 -5.63
N ARG A 633 15.64 -32.30 -5.67
CA ARG A 633 15.89 -33.73 -5.54
C ARG A 633 15.92 -34.31 -6.95
#